data_AF-A0A5C0SL79-F1
#
_entry.id   AF-A0A5C0SL79-F1
#
_cell.length_a   1.000
_cell.length_b   1.000
_cell.length_c   1.000
_cell.angle_alpha   90.00
_cell.angle_beta   90.00
_cell.angle_gamma   90.00
#
_symmetry.space_group_name_H-M   'P 1'
#
loop_
_entity.id
_entity.type
_entity.pdbx_description
1 polymer ?
#
loop_
_entity_poly.entity_id
_entity_poly.type
_entity_poly.pdbx_seq_one_letter_code
_entity_poly.pdbx_strand_id
1 'polypeptide(L)' 'MEAKVCKFCAGERLDEVVNVLREAGYEVSVEGCIGLCAKYDCGRINVIAGEAEISASGMEELITHLKAMGVGR' A
#
# COMPACT_ATOMS: atom_id res chain seq x y z
N MET A 1 12.30 -0.59 5.92
CA MET A 1 11.05 -0.89 6.66
C MET A 1 10.22 -1.83 5.80
N GLU A 2 9.43 -2.74 6.38
CA GLU A 2 8.64 -3.69 5.56
C GLU A 2 7.30 -3.09 5.14
N ALA A 3 6.80 -3.48 3.96
CA ALA A 3 5.44 -3.20 3.52
C ALA A 3 4.78 -4.47 2.95
N LYS A 4 3.49 -4.67 3.27
CA LYS A 4 2.67 -5.78 2.77
C LYS A 4 1.57 -5.23 1.87
N VAL A 5 1.49 -5.72 0.64
CA VAL A 5 0.49 -5.32 -0.35
C VAL A 5 -0.50 -6.45 -0.56
N CYS A 6 -1.79 -6.15 -0.53
CA CYS A 6 -2.82 -7.11 -0.94
C CYS A 6 -2.91 -7.19 -2.47
N LYS A 7 -2.57 -8.34 -3.07
CA LYS A 7 -2.65 -8.51 -4.53
C LYS A 7 -4.06 -8.31 -5.08
N PHE A 8 -5.09 -8.66 -4.31
CA PHE A 8 -6.48 -8.51 -4.74
C PHE A 8 -6.97 -7.06 -4.64
N CYS A 9 -6.62 -6.35 -3.56
CA CYS A 9 -7.04 -4.96 -3.39
C CYS A 9 -6.21 -4.02 -4.31
N ALA A 10 -4.95 -4.38 -4.67
CA ALA A 10 -4.14 -3.65 -5.66
C ALA A 10 -4.53 -3.93 -7.12
N GLY A 11 -5.03 -5.13 -7.42
CA GLY A 11 -5.55 -5.50 -8.75
C GLY A 11 -4.53 -5.30 -9.87
N GLU A 12 -4.98 -4.69 -10.98
CA GLU A 12 -4.14 -4.38 -12.15
C GLU A 12 -2.99 -3.40 -11.87
N ARG A 13 -3.05 -2.67 -10.75
CA ARG A 13 -2.05 -1.66 -10.36
C ARG A 13 -0.98 -2.22 -9.42
N LEU A 14 -0.95 -3.53 -9.21
CA LEU A 14 -0.04 -4.18 -8.27
C LEU A 14 1.42 -3.76 -8.47
N ASP A 15 1.91 -3.79 -9.70
CA ASP A 15 3.30 -3.43 -10.01
C ASP A 15 3.59 -1.96 -9.68
N GLU A 16 2.64 -1.06 -9.97
CA GLU A 16 2.77 0.37 -9.68
C GLU A 16 2.81 0.63 -8.15
N VAL A 17 1.92 -0.03 -7.40
CA VAL A 17 1.89 0.03 -5.93
C VAL A 17 3.20 -0.46 -5.32
N VAL A 18 3.73 -1.58 -5.82
CA VAL A 18 5.01 -2.16 -5.37
C VAL A 18 6.16 -1.20 -5.66
N ASN A 19 6.20 -0.60 -6.85
CA ASN A 19 7.25 0.35 -7.22
C ASN A 19 7.24 1.59 -6.33
N VAL A 20 6.07 2.20 -6.09
CA VAL A 20 5.94 3.37 -5.23
C VAL A 20 6.39 3.06 -3.79
N LEU A 21 6.05 1.89 -3.25
CA LEU A 21 6.49 1.50 -1.91
C LEU A 21 8.01 1.26 -1.86
N ARG A 22 8.60 0.66 -2.90
CA ARG A 22 10.05 0.48 -2.98
C ARG A 22 10.81 1.80 -3.12
N GLU A 23 10.30 2.72 -3.93
CA GLU A 23 10.84 4.09 -4.05
C GLU A 23 10.75 4.85 -2.72
N ALA A 24 9.72 4.56 -1.93
CA ALA A 24 9.58 5.00 -0.55
C ALA A 24 10.49 4.19 0.42
N GLY A 25 11.44 3.38 -0.04
CA GLY A 25 12.41 2.69 0.82
C GLY A 25 11.83 1.53 1.63
N TYR A 26 10.67 0.99 1.22
CA TYR A 26 10.12 -0.22 1.81
C TYR A 26 10.64 -1.48 1.12
N GLU A 27 10.86 -2.51 1.94
CA GLU A 27 10.95 -3.89 1.47
C GLU A 27 9.54 -4.46 1.34
N VAL A 28 9.13 -4.81 0.12
CA VAL A 28 7.72 -5.09 -0.20
C VAL A 28 7.48 -6.60 -0.33
N SER A 29 6.54 -7.12 0.46
CA SER A 29 5.92 -8.44 0.28
C SER A 29 4.53 -8.32 -0.35
N VAL A 30 4.26 -9.16 -1.36
CA VAL A 30 2.95 -9.24 -2.00
C VAL A 30 2.20 -10.44 -1.43
N GLU A 31 1.12 -10.15 -0.72
CA GLU A 31 0.29 -11.14 -0.03
C GLU A 31 -1.03 -11.37 -0.78
N GLY A 32 -1.62 -12.54 -0.57
CA GLY A 32 -2.97 -12.83 -1.05
C GLY A 32 -3.98 -11.83 -0.47
N CYS A 33 -4.17 -11.86 0.84
CA CYS A 33 -5.04 -10.95 1.58
C CYS A 33 -4.39 -10.58 2.91
N ILE A 34 -4.52 -9.32 3.31
CA ILE A 34 -3.99 -8.78 4.57
C ILE A 34 -5.10 -8.35 5.55
N GLY A 35 -6.36 -8.74 5.30
CA GLY A 35 -7.49 -8.48 6.18
C GLY A 35 -8.10 -7.06 6.11
N LEU A 36 -7.40 -6.08 5.54
CA LEU A 36 -7.88 -4.69 5.46
C LEU A 36 -9.18 -4.52 4.65
N CYS A 37 -9.41 -5.37 3.64
CA CYS A 37 -10.64 -5.35 2.84
C CYS A 37 -11.91 -5.75 3.67
N ALA A 38 -11.78 -6.19 4.95
CA ALA A 38 -12.92 -6.36 5.88
C ALA A 38 -13.26 -5.09 6.68
N LYS A 39 -12.31 -4.16 6.77
CA LYS A 39 -12.44 -2.87 7.48
C LYS A 39 -12.75 -1.72 6.53
N TYR A 40 -12.30 -1.84 5.29
CA TYR A 40 -12.43 -0.83 4.24
C TYR A 40 -13.21 -1.37 3.04
N ASP A 41 -13.91 -0.48 2.33
CA ASP A 41 -14.69 -0.84 1.15
C ASP A 41 -13.84 -1.44 0.02
N CYS A 42 -14.48 -2.24 -0.84
CA CYS A 42 -13.87 -2.79 -2.05
C CYS A 42 -13.47 -1.67 -3.04
N GLY A 43 -12.48 -1.95 -3.89
CA GLY A 43 -11.97 -0.98 -4.87
C GLY A 43 -10.90 -0.03 -4.34
N ARG A 44 -10.42 -0.26 -3.10
CA ARG A 44 -9.32 0.49 -2.49
C ARG A 44 -8.01 -0.29 -2.58
N ILE A 45 -6.90 0.43 -2.67
CA ILE A 45 -5.54 -0.08 -2.53
C ILE A 45 -5.25 -0.18 -1.04
N ASN A 46 -5.02 -1.41 -0.55
CA ASN A 46 -4.74 -1.68 0.85
C ASN A 46 -3.31 -2.16 1.04
N VAL A 47 -2.58 -1.46 1.92
CA VAL A 47 -1.17 -1.70 2.24
C VAL A 47 -0.98 -1.61 3.76
N ILE A 48 -0.12 -2.47 4.32
CA ILE A 48 0.44 -2.28 5.66
C ILE A 48 1.88 -1.86 5.48
N ALA A 49 2.24 -0.64 5.86
CA ALA A 49 3.58 -0.08 5.68
C ALA A 49 4.19 0.21 7.07
N GLY A 50 5.16 -0.60 7.48
CA GLY A 50 5.62 -0.63 8.87
C GLY A 50 4.48 -0.99 9.82
N GLU A 51 4.17 -0.08 10.74
CA GLU A 51 3.05 -0.22 11.70
C GLU A 51 1.75 0.46 11.22
N ALA A 52 1.77 1.12 10.05
CA ALA A 52 0.62 1.86 9.55
C ALA A 52 -0.23 1.04 8.57
N GLU A 53 -1.55 1.09 8.77
CA GLU A 53 -2.54 0.64 7.78
C GLU A 53 -2.86 1.80 6.84
N ILE A 54 -2.70 1.57 5.53
CA ILE A 54 -3.04 2.53 4.49
C ILE A 54 -4.14 1.92 3.62
N SER A 55 -5.25 2.64 3.48
CA SER A 55 -6.31 2.31 2.53
C SER A 55 -6.56 3.52 1.65
N ALA A 56 -6.22 3.42 0.37
CA ALA A 56 -6.29 4.53 -0.59
C ALA A 56 -7.28 4.23 -1.72
N SER A 57 -8.04 5.22 -2.17
CA SER A 57 -8.92 5.12 -3.35
C SER A 57 -8.17 5.06 -4.68
N GLY A 58 -6.87 5.42 -4.67
CA GLY A 58 -6.01 5.39 -5.85
C GLY A 58 -4.56 5.73 -5.52
N MET A 59 -3.74 5.84 -6.57
CA MET A 59 -2.28 6.02 -6.44
C MET A 59 -1.91 7.38 -5.82
N GLU A 60 -2.63 8.44 -6.16
CA GLU A 60 -2.36 9.78 -5.63
C GLU A 60 -2.57 9.85 -4.10
N GLU A 61 -3.65 9.27 -3.61
CA GLU A 61 -3.93 9.17 -2.16
C GLU A 61 -2.89 8.28 -1.47
N LEU A 62 -2.50 7.16 -2.07
CA LEU A 62 -1.42 6.30 -1.56
C LEU A 62 -0.10 7.07 -1.39
N ILE A 63 0.33 7.78 -2.44
CA ILE A 63 1.57 8.58 -2.42
C ILE A 63 1.48 9.68 -1.36
N THR A 64 0.30 10.31 -1.22
CA THR A 64 0.06 11.35 -0.21
C THR A 64 0.22 10.80 1.21
N HIS A 65 -0.32 9.62 1.49
CA HIS A 65 -0.12 8.94 2.78
C HIS A 65 1.36 8.63 3.05
N LEU A 66 2.08 8.09 2.06
CA LEU A 66 3.50 7.75 2.21
C LEU A 66 4.36 8.99 2.50
N LYS A 67 4.10 10.11 1.82
CA LYS A 67 4.78 11.40 2.08
C LYS A 67 4.49 11.93 3.49
N ALA A 68 3.24 11.85 3.94
CA ALA A 68 2.85 12.30 5.28
C ALA A 68 3.54 11.50 6.40
N MET A 69 3.88 10.24 6.14
CA MET A 69 4.64 9.38 7.06
C MET A 69 6.14 9.70 7.11
N GLY A 70 6.60 10.76 6.43
CA GLY A 70 8.01 11.18 6.43
C GLY A 70 8.91 10.27 5.61
N VAL A 71 8.32 9.48 4.71
CA VAL A 71 9.04 8.50 3.90
C VAL A 71 9.53 9.16 2.61
N GLY A 72 10.84 9.23 2.41
CA GLY A 72 11.48 9.89 1.26
C GLY A 72 12.28 11.15 1.59
N ARG A 73 13.08 11.14 2.67
CA ARG A 73 14.22 12.06 2.83
C ARG A 73 15.52 11.33 2.55
#